data_AF-A0A7C6U162-F1
#
_entry.id   AF-A0A7C6U162-F1
#
_cell.length_a   1.000
_cell.length_b   1.000
_cell.length_c   1.000
_cell.angle_alpha   90.00
_cell.angle_beta   90.00
_cell.angle_gamma   90.00
#
_symmetry.space_group_name_H-M   'P 1'
#
loop_
_entity.id
_entity.type
_entity.pdbx_description
1 polymer ?
#
loop_
_entity_poly.entity_id
_entity_poly.type
_entity_poly.pdbx_seq_one_letter_code
_entity_poly.pdbx_strand_id
1 'polypeptide(L)'
;MGLIKNIKGLFAKKKNEKTSFDQADISELMEMTEQKNLSDSLSQNLALIREYTGNSFGLKIREFNFGPENTRGAIVFIEGMVKTASQEEAIRSLFVYSLKKEGIPGGGSDLFTFVRDNILLAPEVKEEGNLDKLVYSVMLGDTLFLMEGVDRALVIDTKAWKTRDLAEPDAEISIRGVREGFNESIHDNLSLLRRRLPIAQLWVESFQVGSLTRTQVATVYIKGLVGEGILEEIRSRLKKIDTDSIIESGDIEHFIEDEPFTIFPLVQRTERVDKAVASLVE
;
A
#
# COMPACT_ATOMS: atom_id res chain seq x y z
N MET A 1 31.94 -0.89 -39.74
CA MET A 1 30.78 -1.81 -39.77
C MET A 1 30.83 -2.68 -38.52
N GLY A 2 30.14 -2.28 -37.45
CA GLY A 2 30.08 -3.07 -36.23
C GLY A 2 30.04 -2.19 -35.00
N LEU A 3 28.86 -2.08 -34.38
CA LEU A 3 28.63 -1.73 -32.97
C LEU A 3 27.12 -1.70 -32.60
N ILE A 4 26.24 -2.50 -33.24
CA ILE A 4 24.80 -2.57 -32.87
C ILE A 4 24.28 -4.02 -32.83
N LYS A 5 24.99 -4.91 -32.14
CA LYS A 5 24.42 -6.22 -31.75
C LYS A 5 24.94 -6.58 -30.36
N ASN A 6 24.27 -6.09 -29.31
CA ASN A 6 24.19 -6.74 -27.98
C ASN A 6 23.37 -5.92 -26.96
N ILE A 7 22.12 -5.55 -27.29
CA ILE A 7 21.17 -5.00 -26.30
C ILE A 7 19.93 -5.93 -26.11
N LYS A 8 19.81 -7.00 -26.90
CA LYS A 8 18.68 -7.95 -26.78
C LYS A 8 18.82 -9.00 -25.66
N GLY A 9 19.83 -8.91 -24.80
CA GLY A 9 20.09 -9.87 -23.73
C GLY A 9 19.60 -9.47 -22.33
N LEU A 10 19.17 -8.22 -22.09
CA LEU A 10 18.84 -7.74 -20.74
C LEU A 10 17.36 -7.78 -20.35
N PHE A 11 16.46 -8.20 -21.26
CA PHE A 11 15.04 -8.43 -20.96
C PHE A 11 14.67 -9.90 -21.18
N ALA A 12 15.49 -10.81 -20.65
CA ALA A 12 15.07 -12.19 -20.46
C ALA A 12 14.00 -12.23 -19.36
N LYS A 13 12.75 -12.33 -19.80
CA LYS A 13 11.54 -12.58 -19.02
C LYS A 13 11.82 -13.68 -17.98
N LYS A 14 12.04 -13.31 -16.72
CA LYS A 14 12.00 -14.27 -15.60
C LYS A 14 10.58 -14.84 -15.60
N LYS A 15 10.46 -16.13 -15.88
CA LYS A 15 9.23 -16.89 -15.70
C LYS A 15 8.93 -16.78 -14.20
N ASN A 16 7.88 -16.06 -13.80
CA ASN A 16 7.45 -16.00 -12.40
C ASN A 16 7.12 -17.43 -11.96
N GLU A 17 8.01 -18.03 -11.19
CA GLU A 17 7.64 -19.16 -10.34
C GLU A 17 6.67 -18.59 -9.30
N LYS A 18 5.41 -19.07 -9.32
CA LYS A 18 4.42 -18.69 -8.31
C LYS A 18 4.99 -19.02 -6.94
N THR A 19 5.07 -18.02 -6.08
CA THR A 19 5.53 -18.18 -4.70
C THR A 19 4.49 -18.99 -3.90
N SER A 20 4.89 -19.55 -2.75
CA SER A 20 3.95 -20.13 -1.78
C SER A 20 2.84 -19.14 -1.40
N PHE A 21 3.14 -17.84 -1.45
CA PHE A 21 2.23 -16.74 -1.13
C PHE A 21 1.14 -16.55 -2.20
N ASP A 22 1.44 -16.88 -3.46
CA ASP A 22 0.51 -16.66 -4.57
C ASP A 22 -0.65 -17.68 -4.59
N GLN A 23 -0.47 -18.83 -3.95
CA GLN A 23 -1.42 -19.95 -3.94
C GLN A 23 -2.15 -20.14 -2.60
N ALA A 24 -1.70 -19.45 -1.55
CA ALA A 24 -2.28 -19.54 -0.22
C ALA A 24 -3.65 -18.85 -0.17
N ASP A 25 -4.58 -19.44 0.59
CA ASP A 25 -5.84 -18.78 0.91
C ASP A 25 -5.65 -17.68 1.97
N ILE A 26 -6.67 -16.85 2.19
CA ILE A 26 -6.56 -15.73 3.12
C ILE A 26 -6.21 -16.18 4.56
N SER A 27 -6.69 -17.35 5.00
CA SER A 27 -6.46 -17.83 6.37
C SER A 27 -5.00 -18.25 6.54
N GLU A 28 -4.46 -18.97 5.57
CA GLU A 28 -3.05 -19.34 5.52
C GLU A 28 -2.15 -18.10 5.49
N LEU A 29 -2.52 -17.09 4.70
CA LEU A 29 -1.76 -15.83 4.61
C LEU A 29 -1.72 -15.06 5.93
N MET A 30 -2.83 -15.05 6.69
CA MET A 30 -2.91 -14.43 8.01
C MET A 30 -2.11 -15.22 9.05
N GLU A 31 -2.16 -16.55 9.03
CA GLU A 31 -1.35 -17.36 9.95
C GLU A 31 0.16 -17.16 9.70
N MET A 32 0.55 -17.05 8.42
CA MET A 32 1.94 -16.78 8.03
C MET A 32 2.43 -15.39 8.47
N THR A 33 1.58 -14.36 8.57
CA THR A 33 1.99 -13.05 9.09
C THR A 33 2.17 -13.09 10.60
N GLU A 34 1.19 -13.67 11.32
CA GLU A 34 1.16 -13.67 12.78
C GLU A 34 2.40 -14.32 13.40
N GLN A 35 2.93 -15.37 12.76
CA GLN A 35 4.08 -16.11 13.26
C GLN A 35 5.44 -15.51 12.87
N LYS A 36 5.47 -14.48 12.01
CA LYS A 36 6.73 -13.86 11.57
C LYS A 36 7.13 -12.67 12.43
N ASN A 37 8.39 -12.70 12.86
CA ASN A 37 9.09 -11.54 13.41
C ASN A 37 10.09 -10.99 12.40
N LEU A 38 10.45 -9.72 12.58
CA LEU A 38 11.50 -9.09 11.81
C LEU A 38 12.86 -9.77 12.07
N SER A 39 13.68 -9.78 11.03
CA SER A 39 15.10 -10.13 11.12
C SER A 39 15.95 -8.88 11.40
N ASP A 40 17.25 -9.06 11.61
CA ASP A 40 18.22 -7.97 11.67
C ASP A 40 18.54 -7.35 10.28
N SER A 41 18.08 -7.95 9.19
CA SER A 41 18.33 -7.45 7.83
C SER A 41 17.21 -6.53 7.33
N LEU A 42 17.52 -5.26 7.11
CA LEU A 42 16.57 -4.29 6.57
C LEU A 42 16.03 -4.75 5.21
N SER A 43 16.92 -5.25 4.34
CA SER A 43 16.53 -5.71 3.01
C SER A 43 15.55 -6.89 3.05
N GLN A 44 15.71 -7.82 3.98
CA GLN A 44 14.78 -8.94 4.12
C GLN A 44 13.43 -8.46 4.67
N ASN A 45 13.46 -7.60 5.68
CA ASN A 45 12.24 -7.03 6.28
C ASN A 45 11.43 -6.23 5.25
N LEU A 46 12.08 -5.39 4.45
CA LEU A 46 11.41 -4.62 3.39
C LEU A 46 10.87 -5.52 2.27
N ALA A 47 11.56 -6.61 1.93
CA ALA A 47 11.07 -7.58 0.96
C ALA A 47 9.79 -8.27 1.47
N LEU A 48 9.79 -8.68 2.74
CA LEU A 48 8.61 -9.25 3.38
C LEU A 48 7.45 -8.24 3.36
N ILE A 49 7.65 -7.01 3.86
CA ILE A 49 6.58 -6.00 3.85
C ILE A 49 6.00 -5.81 2.44
N ARG A 50 6.83 -5.75 1.40
CA ARG A 50 6.36 -5.64 0.01
C ARG A 50 5.55 -6.87 -0.42
N GLU A 51 6.03 -8.07 -0.11
CA GLU A 51 5.35 -9.33 -0.45
C GLU A 51 3.97 -9.42 0.22
N TYR A 52 3.90 -9.21 1.55
CA TYR A 52 2.67 -9.30 2.32
C TYR A 52 1.62 -8.26 1.92
N THR A 53 2.06 -7.07 1.53
CA THR A 53 1.16 -5.99 1.08
C THR A 53 0.91 -6.01 -0.43
N GLY A 54 1.44 -6.99 -1.17
CA GLY A 54 1.27 -7.10 -2.62
C GLY A 54 1.91 -5.96 -3.42
N ASN A 55 2.86 -5.25 -2.80
CA ASN A 55 3.39 -3.99 -3.30
C ASN A 55 2.26 -3.01 -3.69
N SER A 56 1.20 -2.98 -2.85
CA SER A 56 -0.03 -2.26 -3.11
C SER A 56 0.18 -0.79 -3.43
N PHE A 57 -0.61 -0.29 -4.37
CA PHE A 57 -0.66 1.13 -4.68
C PHE A 57 -0.88 1.97 -3.42
N GLY A 58 -0.08 3.02 -3.29
CA GLY A 58 -0.06 3.89 -2.12
C GLY A 58 0.95 3.49 -1.03
N LEU A 59 1.45 2.24 -1.00
CA LEU A 59 2.56 1.91 -0.11
C LEU A 59 3.83 2.65 -0.56
N LYS A 60 4.45 3.40 0.35
CA LYS A 60 5.71 4.10 0.12
C LYS A 60 6.76 3.55 1.04
N ILE A 61 7.91 3.23 0.45
CA ILE A 61 9.12 2.81 1.15
C ILE A 61 10.22 3.76 0.72
N ARG A 62 10.77 4.51 1.68
CA ARG A 62 11.89 5.43 1.45
C ARG A 62 13.10 4.96 2.26
N GLU A 63 14.12 4.51 1.54
CA GLU A 63 15.39 4.08 2.11
C GLU A 63 16.38 5.26 2.19
N PHE A 64 17.22 5.28 3.22
CA PHE A 64 18.25 6.31 3.44
C PHE A 64 19.37 5.76 4.34
N ASN A 65 20.50 6.47 4.39
CA ASN A 65 21.58 6.15 5.32
C ASN A 65 21.70 7.25 6.37
N PHE A 66 22.08 6.89 7.60
CA PHE A 66 22.24 7.82 8.70
C PHE A 66 23.18 7.32 9.79
N GLY A 67 23.53 8.22 10.70
CA GLY A 67 24.46 7.94 11.80
C GLY A 67 25.94 7.92 11.37
N PRO A 68 26.84 7.76 12.34
CA PRO A 68 28.29 7.86 12.12
C PRO A 68 28.82 6.78 11.18
N GLU A 69 28.25 5.58 11.25
CA GLU A 69 28.64 4.40 10.47
C GLU A 69 27.89 4.28 9.14
N ASN A 70 27.08 5.28 8.78
CA ASN A 70 26.27 5.28 7.55
C ASN A 70 25.33 4.06 7.48
N THR A 71 24.69 3.76 8.61
CA THR A 71 23.72 2.69 8.80
C THR A 71 22.49 2.89 7.90
N ARG A 72 22.01 1.82 7.27
CA ARG A 72 20.80 1.88 6.43
C ARG A 72 19.55 1.93 7.29
N GLY A 73 18.61 2.79 6.90
CA GLY A 73 17.27 2.87 7.46
C GLY A 73 16.22 2.99 6.38
N ALA A 74 14.97 2.74 6.75
CA ALA A 74 13.84 2.95 5.87
C ALA A 74 12.64 3.46 6.64
N ILE A 75 11.83 4.28 5.96
CA ILE A 75 10.50 4.66 6.41
C ILE A 75 9.45 4.00 5.51
N VAL A 76 8.43 3.42 6.11
CA VAL A 76 7.30 2.77 5.42
C VAL A 76 5.99 3.38 5.87
N PHE A 77 5.13 3.75 4.92
CA PHE A 77 3.81 4.32 5.19
C PHE A 77 2.87 4.20 3.99
N ILE A 78 1.60 4.51 4.18
CA ILE A 78 0.61 4.60 3.10
C ILE A 78 0.33 6.07 2.76
N GLU A 79 0.58 6.44 1.51
CA GLU A 79 0.22 7.74 0.95
C GLU A 79 -1.29 7.99 1.03
N GLY A 80 -1.68 9.16 1.53
CA GLY A 80 -3.08 9.54 1.77
C GLY A 80 -3.60 9.20 3.17
N MET A 81 -2.92 8.31 3.93
CA MET A 81 -3.33 7.92 5.29
C MET A 81 -2.49 8.58 6.40
N VAL A 82 -1.43 9.29 6.01
CA VAL A 82 -0.50 9.97 6.93
C VAL A 82 -0.65 11.48 6.82
N LYS A 83 -0.55 12.21 7.94
CA LYS A 83 -0.51 13.68 7.93
C LYS A 83 0.79 14.13 7.28
N THR A 84 0.70 14.86 6.16
CA THR A 84 1.86 15.32 5.39
C THR A 84 2.91 16.03 6.27
N ALA A 85 2.48 16.93 7.17
CA ALA A 85 3.40 17.62 8.08
C ALA A 85 4.13 16.68 9.06
N SER A 86 3.43 15.67 9.60
CA SER A 86 4.03 14.67 10.51
C SER A 86 5.02 13.77 9.76
N GLN A 87 4.69 13.39 8.53
CA GLN A 87 5.56 12.61 7.66
C GLN A 87 6.83 13.38 7.29
N GLU A 88 6.67 14.63 6.84
CA GLU A 88 7.77 15.50 6.47
C GLU A 88 8.69 15.77 7.65
N GLU A 89 8.15 16.02 8.85
CA GLU A 89 8.98 16.22 10.03
C GLU A 89 9.69 14.92 10.43
N ALA A 90 9.04 13.75 10.46
CA ALA A 90 9.70 12.49 10.77
C ALA A 90 10.88 12.20 9.82
N ILE A 91 10.64 12.35 8.51
CA ILE A 91 11.67 12.25 7.48
C ILE A 91 12.77 13.29 7.74
N ARG A 92 12.41 14.56 7.92
CA ARG A 92 13.35 15.67 8.08
C ARG A 92 14.21 15.50 9.33
N SER A 93 13.65 15.10 10.48
CA SER A 93 14.42 14.82 11.69
C SER A 93 15.46 13.74 11.41
N LEU A 94 15.07 12.63 10.79
CA LEU A 94 16.00 11.54 10.45
C LEU A 94 17.08 11.97 9.45
N PHE A 95 16.73 12.76 8.43
CA PHE A 95 17.68 13.30 7.44
C PHE A 95 18.61 14.37 8.00
N VAL A 96 18.15 15.25 8.89
CA VAL A 96 19.03 16.27 9.50
C VAL A 96 20.04 15.61 10.43
N TYR A 97 19.60 14.60 11.20
CA TYR A 97 20.50 13.86 12.08
C TYR A 97 21.42 12.89 11.33
N SER A 98 21.07 12.43 10.12
CA SER A 98 21.99 11.67 9.28
C SER A 98 23.27 12.45 8.94
N LEU A 99 23.21 13.78 8.97
CA LEU A 99 24.33 14.67 8.70
C LEU A 99 25.17 14.99 9.96
N LYS A 100 24.65 14.74 11.16
CA LYS A 100 25.37 14.95 12.42
C LYS A 100 26.15 13.68 12.79
N LYS A 101 27.44 13.81 13.11
CA LYS A 101 28.30 12.67 13.50
C LYS A 101 28.69 12.66 14.98
N GLU A 102 28.58 13.80 15.66
CA GLU A 102 28.98 13.93 17.06
C GLU A 102 27.81 13.64 18.00
N GLY A 103 28.07 12.88 19.07
CA GLY A 103 27.08 12.53 20.10
C GLY A 103 26.05 11.46 19.68
N ILE A 104 26.19 10.88 18.49
CA ILE A 104 25.33 9.79 17.99
C ILE A 104 26.06 8.46 18.17
N PRO A 105 25.41 7.41 18.70
CA PRO A 105 25.97 6.06 18.75
C PRO A 105 26.33 5.53 17.35
N GLY A 106 27.33 4.66 17.26
CA GLY A 106 27.82 4.13 15.98
C GLY A 106 26.75 3.38 15.17
N GLY A 107 26.05 2.44 15.82
CA GLY A 107 25.06 1.56 15.17
C GLY A 107 24.29 0.68 16.16
N GLY A 108 23.55 -0.30 15.63
CA GLY A 108 22.85 -1.32 16.43
C GLY A 108 21.79 -0.77 17.38
N SER A 109 21.50 -1.51 18.45
CA SER A 109 20.41 -1.17 19.39
C SER A 109 20.59 0.18 20.09
N ASP A 110 21.82 0.64 20.31
CA ASP A 110 22.07 1.95 20.93
C ASP A 110 21.66 3.09 19.99
N LEU A 111 22.01 3.00 18.70
CA LEU A 111 21.56 3.96 17.69
C LEU A 111 20.04 3.93 17.55
N PHE A 112 19.44 2.75 17.56
CA PHE A 112 17.98 2.59 17.49
C PHE A 112 17.27 3.29 18.65
N THR A 113 17.75 3.06 19.87
CA THR A 113 17.24 3.69 21.09
C THR A 113 17.45 5.20 21.05
N PHE A 114 18.60 5.65 20.57
CA PHE A 114 18.88 7.07 20.39
C PHE A 114 17.90 7.74 19.41
N VAL A 115 17.59 7.08 18.28
CA VAL A 115 16.60 7.57 17.31
C VAL A 115 15.23 7.72 17.97
N ARG A 116 14.77 6.70 18.70
CA ARG A 116 13.49 6.69 19.41
C ARG A 116 13.38 7.84 20.40
N ASP A 117 14.40 8.03 21.23
CA ASP A 117 14.33 8.93 22.39
C ASP A 117 14.72 10.38 22.07
N ASN A 118 15.54 10.61 21.04
CA ASN A 118 16.16 11.92 20.80
C ASN A 118 15.89 12.51 19.42
N ILE A 119 15.53 11.68 18.42
CA ILE A 119 15.34 12.15 17.03
C ILE A 119 13.86 12.25 16.68
N LEU A 120 13.06 11.25 17.04
CA LEU A 120 11.64 11.25 16.73
C LEU A 120 10.88 12.13 17.72
N LEU A 121 10.39 13.27 17.24
CA LEU A 121 9.63 14.24 18.03
C LEU A 121 8.12 13.89 18.14
N ALA A 122 7.73 12.70 17.69
CA ALA A 122 6.34 12.27 17.74
C ALA A 122 5.89 12.03 19.19
N PRO A 123 4.64 12.35 19.55
CA PRO A 123 4.14 12.17 20.92
C PRO A 123 4.16 10.72 21.40
N GLU A 124 3.99 9.77 20.49
CA GLU A 124 3.98 8.34 20.79
C GLU A 124 4.80 7.58 19.73
N VAL A 125 5.82 6.85 20.21
CA VAL A 125 6.65 5.96 19.40
C VAL A 125 6.71 4.61 20.10
N LYS A 126 6.31 3.55 19.42
CA LYS A 126 6.31 2.17 19.96
C LYS A 126 7.34 1.32 19.26
N GLU A 127 7.90 0.35 19.98
CA GLU A 127 8.72 -0.70 19.38
C GLU A 127 7.85 -1.91 19.08
N GLU A 128 7.99 -2.47 17.88
CA GLU A 128 7.28 -3.69 17.49
C GLU A 128 8.19 -4.55 16.58
N GLY A 129 8.23 -5.85 16.85
CA GLY A 129 9.04 -6.82 16.12
C GLY A 129 8.20 -7.81 15.31
N ASN A 130 6.91 -7.94 15.61
CA ASN A 130 6.02 -8.82 14.89
C ASN A 130 5.54 -8.18 13.58
N LEU A 131 5.66 -8.92 12.48
CA LEU A 131 5.37 -8.42 11.15
C LEU A 131 3.88 -8.11 10.95
N ASP A 132 2.99 -8.94 11.47
CA ASP A 132 1.54 -8.74 11.35
C ASP A 132 1.12 -7.41 11.99
N LYS A 133 1.55 -7.19 13.24
CA LYS A 133 1.26 -5.95 13.97
C LYS A 133 1.85 -4.71 13.29
N LEU A 134 3.04 -4.82 12.71
CA LEU A 134 3.67 -3.73 11.97
C LEU A 134 2.88 -3.37 10.72
N VAL A 135 2.50 -4.37 9.91
CA VAL A 135 1.71 -4.12 8.71
C VAL A 135 0.32 -3.61 9.06
N TYR A 136 -0.30 -4.13 10.11
CA TYR A 136 -1.56 -3.62 10.66
C TYR A 136 -1.46 -2.13 11.02
N SER A 137 -0.41 -1.72 11.74
CA SER A 137 -0.15 -0.31 12.04
C SER A 137 -0.03 0.55 10.78
N VAL A 138 0.67 0.08 9.74
CA VAL A 138 0.75 0.76 8.44
C VAL A 138 -0.63 0.90 7.79
N MET A 139 -1.47 -0.14 7.84
CA MET A 139 -2.84 -0.10 7.34
C MET A 139 -3.75 0.86 8.13
N LEU A 140 -3.41 1.16 9.38
CA LEU A 140 -4.08 2.19 10.18
C LEU A 140 -3.57 3.62 9.94
N GLY A 141 -2.53 3.79 9.12
CA GLY A 141 -1.93 5.09 8.81
C GLY A 141 -0.77 5.50 9.73
N ASP A 142 -0.16 4.55 10.44
CA ASP A 142 1.11 4.78 11.13
C ASP A 142 2.28 4.76 10.14
N THR A 143 3.37 5.42 10.55
CA THR A 143 4.64 5.38 9.83
C THR A 143 5.59 4.44 10.56
N LEU A 144 6.17 3.47 9.85
CA LEU A 144 7.21 2.62 10.40
C LEU A 144 8.59 3.21 10.09
N PHE A 145 9.50 3.09 11.05
CA PHE A 145 10.92 3.27 10.84
C PHE A 145 11.65 1.95 11.15
N LEU A 146 12.41 1.46 10.17
CA LEU A 146 13.23 0.25 10.24
C LEU A 146 14.70 0.61 10.08
N MET A 147 15.58 -0.17 10.70
CA MET A 147 17.03 0.04 10.65
C MET A 147 17.77 -1.28 10.46
N GLU A 148 18.87 -1.26 9.70
CA GLU A 148 19.78 -2.39 9.58
C GLU A 148 20.40 -2.77 10.92
N GLY A 149 20.51 -4.08 11.18
CA GLY A 149 21.09 -4.64 12.39
C GLY A 149 20.14 -4.69 13.59
N VAL A 150 18.83 -4.45 13.39
CA VAL A 150 17.82 -4.46 14.45
C VAL A 150 16.58 -5.24 14.01
N ASP A 151 16.12 -6.14 14.88
CA ASP A 151 15.01 -7.08 14.71
C ASP A 151 13.65 -6.52 15.15
N ARG A 152 13.55 -5.19 15.22
CA ARG A 152 12.34 -4.46 15.59
C ARG A 152 12.30 -3.10 14.90
N ALA A 153 11.10 -2.57 14.74
CA ALA A 153 10.84 -1.29 14.11
C ALA A 153 10.19 -0.32 15.09
N LEU A 154 10.29 0.97 14.78
CA LEU A 154 9.57 2.03 15.48
C LEU A 154 8.26 2.31 14.74
N VAL A 155 7.15 2.24 15.45
CA VAL A 155 5.81 2.65 14.99
C VAL A 155 5.57 4.07 15.48
N ILE A 156 5.44 4.99 14.52
CA ILE A 156 5.26 6.43 14.76
C ILE A 156 3.81 6.78 14.47
N ASP A 157 3.09 7.33 15.46
CA ASP A 157 1.72 7.79 15.24
C ASP A 157 1.73 9.04 14.36
N THR A 158 1.39 8.82 13.09
CA THR A 158 1.31 9.86 12.07
C THR A 158 -0.07 9.90 11.40
N LYS A 159 -1.07 9.25 12.01
CA LYS A 159 -2.36 9.00 11.37
C LYS A 159 -3.03 10.31 10.95
N ALA A 160 -3.40 10.39 9.68
CA ALA A 160 -4.32 11.41 9.17
C ALA A 160 -5.77 10.96 9.39
N TRP A 161 -6.24 11.08 10.63
CA TRP A 161 -7.68 11.14 10.86
C TRP A 161 -8.18 12.48 10.30
N LYS A 162 -8.56 12.51 9.02
CA LYS A 162 -9.47 13.55 8.52
C LYS A 162 -10.75 13.45 9.34
N THR A 163 -10.93 14.33 10.33
CA THR A 163 -12.16 14.46 11.13
C THR A 163 -13.19 15.40 10.48
N ARG A 164 -13.11 15.68 9.17
CA ARG A 164 -14.04 16.62 8.53
C ARG A 164 -14.67 16.09 7.24
N ASP A 165 -15.99 16.19 7.26
CA ASP A 165 -16.95 16.32 6.15
C ASP A 165 -16.86 15.24 5.07
N LEU A 166 -17.03 13.97 5.46
CA LEU A 166 -17.55 12.99 4.51
C LEU A 166 -19.03 13.36 4.29
N ALA A 167 -19.30 13.98 3.14
CA ALA A 167 -20.66 14.26 2.69
C ALA A 167 -21.40 12.94 2.48
N GLU A 168 -22.71 12.95 2.74
CA GLU A 168 -23.58 11.82 2.43
C GLU A 168 -23.54 11.59 0.92
N PRO A 169 -23.48 10.33 0.43
CA PRO A 169 -23.47 10.06 -1.01
C PRO A 169 -24.73 10.67 -1.65
N ASP A 170 -24.53 11.59 -2.60
CA ASP A 170 -25.61 12.33 -3.25
C ASP A 170 -26.55 11.38 -4.02
N ALA A 171 -26.02 10.29 -4.58
CA ALA A 171 -26.79 9.32 -5.36
C ALA A 171 -27.50 8.24 -4.49
N GLU A 172 -27.05 8.00 -3.25
CA GLU A 172 -27.51 6.87 -2.42
C GLU A 172 -27.81 7.28 -0.95
N ILE A 173 -28.85 8.10 -0.76
CA ILE A 173 -29.31 8.56 0.57
C ILE A 173 -29.78 7.36 1.44
N SER A 174 -29.29 7.26 2.69
CA SER A 174 -29.65 6.17 3.61
C SER A 174 -30.51 6.65 4.78
N ILE A 175 -31.68 6.02 4.96
CA ILE A 175 -32.64 6.37 6.04
C ILE A 175 -32.11 5.93 7.43
N ARG A 176 -31.21 4.93 7.49
CA ARG A 176 -30.46 4.51 8.70
C ARG A 176 -29.15 3.84 8.28
N GLY A 177 -27.99 4.41 8.65
CA GLY A 177 -26.67 3.81 8.42
C GLY A 177 -25.59 4.80 8.00
N VAL A 178 -24.35 4.29 7.87
CA VAL A 178 -23.06 5.00 7.65
C VAL A 178 -23.15 6.13 6.61
N ARG A 179 -22.61 7.31 6.95
CA ARG A 179 -22.62 8.54 6.11
C ARG A 179 -21.38 8.73 5.23
N GLU A 180 -20.56 7.70 5.08
CA GLU A 180 -19.28 7.80 4.35
C GLU A 180 -19.49 7.36 2.90
N GLY A 181 -19.38 8.30 1.97
CA GLY A 181 -19.38 8.05 0.52
C GLY A 181 -17.98 8.16 -0.09
N PHE A 182 -17.77 7.49 -1.22
CA PHE A 182 -16.63 7.74 -2.09
C PHE A 182 -16.70 9.13 -2.73
N ASN A 183 -15.55 9.69 -3.06
CA ASN A 183 -15.41 10.97 -3.77
C ASN A 183 -14.47 10.82 -4.98
N GLU A 184 -14.05 11.93 -5.59
CA GLU A 184 -13.23 11.91 -6.81
C GLU A 184 -11.75 11.54 -6.56
N SER A 185 -11.31 11.52 -5.29
CA SER A 185 -9.92 11.26 -4.93
C SER A 185 -9.69 9.76 -4.68
N ILE A 186 -8.93 9.13 -5.58
CA ILE A 186 -8.54 7.72 -5.45
C ILE A 186 -7.84 7.42 -4.11
N HIS A 187 -7.00 8.35 -3.63
CA HIS A 187 -6.29 8.19 -2.36
C HIS A 187 -7.23 8.26 -1.15
N ASP A 188 -8.24 9.14 -1.19
CA ASP A 188 -9.24 9.22 -0.12
C ASP A 188 -10.12 7.96 -0.11
N ASN A 189 -10.56 7.50 -1.28
CA ASN A 189 -11.38 6.30 -1.43
C ASN A 189 -10.67 5.03 -0.94
N LEU A 190 -9.39 4.86 -1.31
CA LEU A 190 -8.58 3.75 -0.80
C LEU A 190 -8.37 3.84 0.72
N SER A 191 -8.25 5.05 1.25
CA SER A 191 -8.14 5.27 2.70
C SER A 191 -9.43 4.90 3.43
N LEU A 192 -10.61 5.17 2.85
CA LEU A 192 -11.91 4.74 3.38
C LEU A 192 -12.02 3.22 3.45
N LEU A 193 -11.62 2.53 2.38
CA LEU A 193 -11.59 1.06 2.35
C LEU A 193 -10.64 0.48 3.40
N ARG A 194 -9.41 0.99 3.50
CA ARG A 194 -8.41 0.53 4.49
C ARG A 194 -8.82 0.78 5.93
N ARG A 195 -9.59 1.84 6.22
CA ARG A 195 -10.15 2.07 7.57
C ARG A 195 -11.18 1.01 7.97
N ARG A 196 -11.91 0.46 7.00
CA ARG A 196 -12.91 -0.59 7.22
C ARG A 196 -12.30 -1.99 7.21
N LEU A 197 -11.28 -2.20 6.37
CA LEU A 197 -10.55 -3.44 6.19
C LEU A 197 -9.04 -3.20 6.40
N PRO A 198 -8.57 -3.01 7.65
CA PRO A 198 -7.17 -2.75 7.96
C PRO A 198 -6.33 -4.05 7.91
N ILE A 199 -6.34 -4.73 6.76
CA ILE A 199 -5.63 -6.00 6.54
C ILE A 199 -4.56 -5.85 5.46
N ALA A 200 -3.44 -6.56 5.61
CA ALA A 200 -2.33 -6.54 4.65
C ALA A 200 -2.73 -7.07 3.26
N GLN A 201 -3.69 -8.00 3.26
CA GLN A 201 -4.18 -8.72 2.09
C GLN A 201 -5.13 -7.89 1.22
N LEU A 202 -5.53 -6.68 1.66
CA LEU A 202 -6.29 -5.74 0.83
C LEU A 202 -5.33 -5.12 -0.20
N TRP A 203 -5.17 -5.84 -1.30
CA TRP A 203 -4.23 -5.51 -2.36
C TRP A 203 -4.83 -4.51 -3.34
N VAL A 204 -3.99 -3.60 -3.81
CA VAL A 204 -4.39 -2.54 -4.75
C VAL A 204 -3.46 -2.52 -5.94
N GLU A 205 -3.99 -2.84 -7.12
CA GLU A 205 -3.30 -2.71 -8.40
C GLU A 205 -3.74 -1.44 -9.12
N SER A 206 -2.79 -0.68 -9.65
CA SER A 206 -3.06 0.60 -10.30
C SER A 206 -2.78 0.54 -11.80
N PHE A 207 -3.70 1.05 -12.62
CA PHE A 207 -3.63 1.10 -14.08
C PHE A 207 -3.82 2.51 -14.59
N GLN A 208 -3.23 2.81 -15.74
CA GLN A 208 -3.47 4.05 -16.46
C GLN A 208 -4.16 3.73 -17.78
N VAL A 209 -5.36 4.27 -17.99
CA VAL A 209 -6.21 4.03 -19.16
C VAL A 209 -6.57 5.33 -19.87
N GLY A 210 -6.86 5.26 -21.16
CA GLY A 210 -7.09 6.43 -22.00
C GLY A 210 -5.78 7.03 -22.54
N SER A 211 -5.66 7.17 -23.85
CA SER A 211 -4.43 7.65 -24.51
C SER A 211 -4.15 9.13 -24.20
N LEU A 212 -5.21 9.95 -24.12
CA LEU A 212 -5.17 11.39 -23.87
C LEU A 212 -5.39 11.73 -22.39
N THR A 213 -6.45 11.21 -21.77
CA THR A 213 -6.77 11.54 -20.35
C THR A 213 -5.82 10.88 -19.37
N ARG A 214 -5.29 9.70 -19.73
CA ARG A 214 -4.37 8.92 -18.89
C ARG A 214 -4.91 8.74 -17.47
N THR A 215 -6.20 8.40 -17.39
CA THR A 215 -6.98 8.29 -16.17
C THR A 215 -6.44 7.14 -15.30
N GLN A 216 -6.22 7.44 -14.01
CA GLN A 216 -5.75 6.48 -13.03
C GLN A 216 -6.93 5.64 -12.52
N VAL A 217 -6.82 4.31 -12.65
CA VAL A 217 -7.80 3.34 -12.15
C VAL A 217 -7.10 2.43 -11.15
N ALA A 218 -7.83 1.99 -10.11
CA ALA A 218 -7.34 1.01 -9.15
C ALA A 218 -8.29 -0.20 -9.07
N THR A 219 -7.72 -1.39 -9.14
CA THR A 219 -8.39 -2.65 -8.81
C THR A 219 -8.04 -3.00 -7.37
N VAL A 220 -9.06 -3.08 -6.52
CA VAL A 220 -8.93 -3.43 -5.10
C VAL A 220 -9.52 -4.81 -4.88
N TYR A 221 -8.81 -5.67 -4.16
CA TYR A 221 -9.27 -7.02 -3.87
C TYR A 221 -8.60 -7.56 -2.60
N ILE A 222 -9.16 -8.63 -2.03
CA ILE A 222 -8.54 -9.35 -0.92
C ILE A 222 -7.78 -10.56 -1.47
N LYS A 223 -6.45 -10.54 -1.34
CA LYS A 223 -5.59 -11.65 -1.76
C LYS A 223 -5.92 -12.91 -0.95
N GLY A 224 -6.06 -14.02 -1.66
CA GLY A 224 -6.43 -15.32 -1.06
C GLY A 224 -7.94 -15.54 -0.92
N LEU A 225 -8.78 -14.54 -1.24
CA LEU A 225 -10.24 -14.69 -1.29
C LEU A 225 -10.75 -14.77 -2.74
N VAL A 226 -10.27 -13.87 -3.61
CA VAL A 226 -10.66 -13.84 -5.03
C VAL A 226 -9.88 -14.87 -5.85
N GLY A 227 -10.56 -15.53 -6.79
CA GLY A 227 -9.92 -16.45 -7.73
C GLY A 227 -9.03 -15.73 -8.74
N GLU A 228 -7.79 -16.20 -8.93
CA GLU A 228 -6.82 -15.59 -9.85
C GLU A 228 -7.31 -15.50 -11.30
N GLY A 229 -8.19 -16.41 -11.75
CA GLY A 229 -8.79 -16.34 -13.08
C GLY A 229 -9.62 -15.08 -13.30
N ILE A 230 -10.35 -14.62 -12.27
CA ILE A 230 -11.15 -13.39 -12.31
C ILE A 230 -10.22 -12.17 -12.37
N LEU A 231 -9.17 -12.16 -11.54
CA LEU A 231 -8.18 -11.08 -11.54
C LEU A 231 -7.47 -10.95 -12.89
N GLU A 232 -7.06 -12.06 -13.50
CA GLU A 232 -6.45 -12.03 -14.84
C GLU A 232 -7.40 -11.51 -15.91
N GLU A 233 -8.69 -11.85 -15.83
CA GLU A 233 -9.70 -11.32 -16.74
C GLU A 233 -9.87 -9.81 -16.57
N ILE A 234 -10.00 -9.31 -15.33
CA ILE A 234 -10.08 -7.87 -15.04
C ILE A 234 -8.82 -7.14 -15.55
N ARG A 235 -7.63 -7.67 -15.23
CA ARG A 235 -6.35 -7.14 -15.73
C ARG A 235 -6.32 -7.12 -17.25
N SER A 236 -6.81 -8.18 -17.91
CA SER A 236 -6.84 -8.26 -19.36
C SER A 236 -7.81 -7.24 -19.96
N ARG A 237 -9.00 -7.05 -19.39
CA ARG A 237 -9.99 -6.09 -19.90
C ARG A 237 -9.49 -4.66 -19.74
N LEU A 238 -9.00 -4.28 -18.56
CA LEU A 238 -8.44 -2.95 -18.31
C LEU A 238 -7.28 -2.60 -19.25
N LYS A 239 -6.40 -3.56 -19.55
CA LYS A 239 -5.28 -3.35 -20.49
C LYS A 239 -5.70 -3.28 -21.96
N LYS A 240 -6.88 -3.78 -22.30
CA LYS A 240 -7.44 -3.74 -23.67
C LYS A 240 -8.25 -2.47 -23.94
N ILE A 241 -8.50 -1.65 -22.92
CA ILE A 241 -9.19 -0.36 -23.09
C ILE A 241 -8.35 0.52 -24.02
N ASP A 242 -8.82 0.64 -25.26
CA ASP A 242 -8.23 1.46 -26.31
C ASP A 242 -9.22 2.58 -26.68
N THR A 243 -9.12 3.68 -25.93
CA THR A 243 -9.91 4.89 -26.13
C THR A 243 -9.04 6.12 -25.89
N ASP A 244 -9.41 7.25 -26.47
CA ASP A 244 -8.70 8.50 -26.25
C ASP A 244 -8.95 9.05 -24.85
N SER A 245 -10.19 9.00 -24.36
CA SER A 245 -10.59 9.61 -23.09
C SER A 245 -11.49 8.72 -22.26
N ILE A 246 -11.22 8.71 -20.96
CA ILE A 246 -12.15 8.23 -19.92
C ILE A 246 -12.58 9.46 -19.12
N ILE A 247 -13.87 9.79 -19.17
CA ILE A 247 -14.46 10.99 -18.57
C ILE A 247 -15.26 10.64 -17.32
N GLU A 248 -16.05 9.56 -17.37
CA GLU A 248 -16.87 9.09 -16.26
C GLU A 248 -16.54 7.63 -15.90
N SER A 249 -16.87 7.21 -14.68
CA SER A 249 -16.66 5.81 -14.26
C SER A 249 -17.44 4.82 -15.14
N GLY A 250 -18.60 5.26 -15.67
CA GLY A 250 -19.43 4.47 -16.58
C GLY A 250 -18.74 4.09 -17.89
N ASP A 251 -17.74 4.87 -18.34
CA ASP A 251 -16.95 4.52 -19.52
C ASP A 251 -16.18 3.20 -19.27
N ILE A 252 -15.65 3.03 -18.06
CA ILE A 252 -14.92 1.82 -17.66
C ILE A 252 -15.88 0.63 -17.54
N GLU A 253 -17.08 0.85 -16.99
CA GLU A 253 -18.11 -0.19 -16.85
C GLU A 253 -18.42 -0.83 -18.21
N HIS A 254 -18.60 -0.02 -19.25
CA HIS A 254 -18.87 -0.51 -20.59
C HIS A 254 -17.77 -1.44 -21.14
N PHE A 255 -16.50 -1.06 -20.97
CA PHE A 255 -15.36 -1.90 -21.39
C PHE A 255 -15.21 -3.17 -20.55
N ILE A 256 -15.69 -3.17 -19.31
CA ILE A 256 -15.65 -4.34 -18.43
C ILE A 256 -16.82 -5.26 -18.69
N GLU A 257 -17.99 -4.77 -19.11
CA GLU A 257 -19.20 -5.58 -19.23
C GLU A 257 -19.33 -6.38 -20.52
N ASP A 258 -18.55 -6.08 -21.57
CA ASP A 258 -18.60 -6.51 -23.00
C ASP A 258 -18.92 -8.01 -23.31
N GLU A 259 -20.02 -8.52 -22.76
CA GLU A 259 -20.66 -9.81 -22.97
C GLU A 259 -22.10 -9.51 -23.45
N PRO A 260 -22.33 -9.50 -24.78
CA PRO A 260 -23.62 -9.10 -25.35
C PRO A 260 -24.81 -10.02 -25.00
N PHE A 261 -24.59 -11.08 -24.20
CA PHE A 261 -25.58 -12.11 -23.88
C PHE A 261 -25.92 -12.25 -22.38
N THR A 262 -25.43 -11.37 -21.50
CA THR A 262 -25.73 -11.51 -20.07
C THR A 262 -27.00 -10.75 -19.67
N ILE A 263 -27.96 -11.46 -19.08
CA ILE A 263 -29.25 -10.93 -18.59
C ILE A 263 -29.19 -10.39 -17.14
N PHE A 264 -28.01 -10.41 -16.52
CA PHE A 264 -27.74 -9.91 -15.17
C PHE A 264 -26.57 -8.91 -15.21
N PRO A 265 -26.62 -7.82 -14.44
CA PRO A 265 -25.50 -6.88 -14.36
C PRO A 265 -24.27 -7.59 -13.77
N LEU A 266 -23.15 -7.54 -14.51
CA LEU A 266 -21.87 -8.11 -14.08
C LEU A 266 -21.05 -7.10 -13.26
N VAL A 267 -21.39 -5.81 -13.37
CA VAL A 267 -20.77 -4.72 -12.63
C VAL A 267 -21.83 -3.99 -11.82
N GLN A 268 -21.46 -3.61 -10.59
CA GLN A 268 -22.29 -2.77 -9.74
C GLN A 268 -21.53 -1.49 -9.41
N ARG A 269 -22.08 -0.34 -9.82
CA ARG A 269 -21.62 0.96 -9.35
C ARG A 269 -22.16 1.24 -7.95
N THR A 270 -21.32 1.76 -7.07
CA THR A 270 -21.77 2.27 -5.77
C THR A 270 -20.89 3.41 -5.27
N GLU A 271 -21.51 4.39 -4.62
CA GLU A 271 -20.81 5.45 -3.88
C GLU A 271 -20.68 5.11 -2.40
N ARG A 272 -21.28 3.99 -1.97
CA ARG A 272 -21.34 3.57 -0.58
C ARG A 272 -20.16 2.67 -0.22
N VAL A 273 -19.35 3.15 0.72
CA VAL A 273 -18.17 2.41 1.21
C VAL A 273 -18.56 1.08 1.85
N ASP A 274 -19.68 1.04 2.59
CA ASP A 274 -20.14 -0.18 3.26
C ASP A 274 -20.56 -1.27 2.27
N LYS A 275 -21.20 -0.91 1.16
CA LYS A 275 -21.52 -1.86 0.08
C LYS A 275 -20.27 -2.42 -0.57
N ALA A 276 -19.31 -1.56 -0.91
CA ALA A 276 -18.05 -2.00 -1.51
C ALA A 276 -17.26 -2.93 -0.57
N VAL A 277 -17.24 -2.63 0.73
CA VAL A 277 -16.59 -3.50 1.74
C VAL A 277 -17.30 -4.84 1.83
N ALA A 278 -18.64 -4.86 1.84
CA ALA A 278 -19.39 -6.12 1.85
C ALA A 278 -19.06 -6.99 0.63
N SER A 279 -19.04 -6.41 -0.57
CA SER A 279 -18.67 -7.14 -1.80
C SER A 279 -17.21 -7.59 -1.84
N LEU A 280 -16.30 -6.93 -1.12
CA LEU A 280 -14.89 -7.34 -1.03
C LEU A 280 -14.68 -8.55 -0.13
N VAL A 281 -15.57 -8.79 0.85
CA VAL A 281 -15.44 -9.88 1.83
C VAL A 281 -16.33 -11.09 1.52
N GLU A 282 -17.19 -10.99 0.50
CA GLU A 282 -17.94 -12.11 -0.09
C GLU A 282 -17.06 -12.95 -1.02
#